data_AF-A0A849E352-F1
#
_entry.id   AF-A0A849E352-F1
#
_cell.length_a   1.000
_cell.length_b   1.000
_cell.length_c   1.000
_cell.angle_alpha   90.00
_cell.angle_beta   90.00
_cell.angle_gamma   90.00
#
_symmetry.space_group_name_H-M   'P 1'
#
loop_
_entity.id
_entity.type
_entity.pdbx_description
1 polymer ?
#
loop_
_entity_poly.entity_id
_entity_poly.type
_entity_poly.pdbx_seq_one_letter_code
_entity_poly.pdbx_strand_id
1 'polypeptide(L)' 'MAGSTSHEIDIAAVKAWLMSLQDNLCTELSHIDGKQRFEEDAWQRDKHGSGRTRVLVNGAVFEKGGVNFSHVMGE' A
#
# COMPACT_ATOMS: atom_id res chain seq x y z
N MET A 1 14.91 17.21 36.86
CA MET A 1 15.53 16.73 35.61
C MET A 1 14.49 15.93 34.85
N ALA A 2 13.55 16.59 34.16
CA ALA A 2 12.59 15.91 33.29
C ALA A 2 13.21 15.88 31.89
N GLY A 3 13.75 14.73 31.50
CA GLY A 3 14.29 14.51 30.16
C GLY A 3 13.17 14.59 29.14
N SER A 4 13.31 15.48 28.16
CA SER A 4 12.46 15.54 26.98
C SER A 4 12.55 14.20 26.25
N THR A 5 11.44 13.46 26.19
CA THR A 5 11.33 12.30 25.31
C THR A 5 11.20 12.82 23.89
N SER A 6 12.30 12.79 23.13
CA SER A 6 12.26 12.94 21.68
C SER A 6 11.32 11.88 21.12
N HIS A 7 10.19 12.29 20.55
CA HIS A 7 9.25 11.38 19.89
C HIS A 7 9.80 11.07 18.50
N GLU A 8 10.71 10.10 18.42
CA GLU A 8 11.26 9.64 17.15
C GLU A 8 10.17 8.91 16.37
N ILE A 9 9.93 9.32 15.12
CA ILE A 9 8.90 8.71 14.28
C ILE A 9 9.41 7.38 13.76
N ASP A 10 8.73 6.29 14.11
CA ASP A 10 9.02 4.96 13.55
C ASP A 10 8.45 4.83 12.12
N ILE A 11 9.27 5.21 11.14
CA ILE A 11 8.93 5.11 9.71
C ILE A 11 8.68 3.65 9.31
N ALA A 12 9.39 2.69 9.92
CA ALA A 12 9.23 1.28 9.60
C ALA A 12 7.85 0.77 10.03
N ALA A 13 7.37 1.18 11.21
CA ALA A 13 6.02 0.87 11.68
C ALA A 13 4.94 1.46 10.77
N VAL A 14 5.08 2.72 10.35
CA VAL A 14 4.14 3.37 9.41
C VAL A 14 4.13 2.65 8.07
N LYS A 15 5.31 2.31 7.53
CA LYS A 15 5.44 1.55 6.28
C LYS A 15 4.74 0.20 6.37
N ALA A 16 4.99 -0.56 7.43
CA ALA A 16 4.35 -1.86 7.65
C ALA A 16 2.83 -1.74 7.75
N TRP A 17 2.35 -0.74 8.47
CA TRP A 17 0.91 -0.48 8.59
C TRP A 17 0.27 -0.13 7.23
N LEU A 18 0.89 0.74 6.42
CA LEU A 18 0.38 1.11 5.09
C LEU A 18 0.38 -0.08 4.12
N MET A 19 1.38 -0.95 4.18
CA MET A 19 1.42 -2.18 3.38
C MET A 19 0.30 -3.15 3.79
N SER A 20 0.09 -3.33 5.10
CA SER A 20 -1.03 -4.13 5.62
C SER A 20 -2.39 -3.54 5.24
N LEU A 21 -2.53 -2.22 5.27
CA LEU A 21 -3.74 -1.54 4.82
C LEU A 21 -4.02 -1.82 3.33
N GLN A 22 -3.01 -1.77 2.47
CA GLN A 22 -3.18 -2.14 1.05
C GLN A 22 -3.64 -3.59 0.91
N ASP A 23 -3.08 -4.52 1.69
CA ASP A 23 -3.47 -5.94 1.67
C ASP A 23 -4.93 -6.14 2.10
N ASN A 24 -5.34 -5.47 3.19
CA ASN A 24 -6.70 -5.54 3.70
C ASN A 24 -7.70 -4.95 2.69
N LEU A 25 -7.41 -3.77 2.14
CA LEU A 25 -8.29 -3.13 1.15
C LEU A 25 -8.45 -3.99 -0.11
N CYS A 26 -7.36 -4.55 -0.65
CA CYS A 26 -7.46 -5.39 -1.84
C CYS A 26 -8.26 -6.67 -1.57
N THR A 27 -8.12 -7.26 -0.38
CA THR A 27 -8.86 -8.45 0.04
C THR A 27 -10.36 -8.16 0.13
N GLU A 28 -10.74 -7.15 0.92
CA GLU A 28 -12.15 -6.81 1.12
C GLU A 28 -12.84 -6.32 -0.16
N LEU A 29 -12.15 -5.51 -0.97
CA LEU A 29 -12.70 -5.05 -2.25
C LEU A 29 -12.84 -6.19 -3.26
N SER A 30 -11.93 -7.18 -3.26
CA SER A 30 -12.10 -8.38 -4.09
C SER A 30 -13.26 -9.25 -3.61
N HIS A 31 -13.49 -9.35 -2.30
CA HIS A 31 -14.65 -10.05 -1.73
C HIS A 31 -15.97 -9.38 -2.12
N ILE A 32 -16.02 -8.05 -2.05
CA ILE A 32 -17.18 -7.25 -2.48
C ILE A 32 -17.42 -7.41 -3.98
N ASP A 33 -16.35 -7.38 -4.80
CA ASP A 33 -16.49 -7.57 -6.24
C ASP A 33 -17.00 -8.97 -6.59
N GLY A 34 -16.51 -10.00 -5.91
CA GLY A 34 -16.96 -11.39 -6.07
C GLY A 34 -16.61 -12.06 -7.40
N LYS A 35 -16.05 -11.31 -8.37
CA LYS A 35 -15.68 -11.82 -9.71
C LYS A 35 -14.18 -11.72 -9.98
N GLN A 36 -13.58 -10.56 -9.71
CA GLN A 36 -12.17 -10.30 -9.97
C GLN A 36 -11.39 -10.07 -8.69
N ARG A 37 -10.06 -10.22 -8.78
CA ARG A 37 -9.11 -9.89 -7.72
C ARG A 37 -8.14 -8.84 -8.23
N PHE A 38 -7.48 -8.16 -7.29
CA PHE A 38 -6.39 -7.26 -7.61
C PHE A 38 -5.16 -8.03 -8.11
N GLU A 39 -4.61 -7.61 -9.24
CA GLU A 39 -3.30 -8.02 -9.74
C GLU A 39 -2.24 -7.03 -9.25
N GLU A 40 -1.08 -7.53 -8.81
CA GLU A 40 0.02 -6.72 -8.29
C GLU A 40 1.12 -6.52 -9.34
N ASP A 41 1.55 -5.27 -9.48
CA ASP A 41 2.78 -4.87 -10.13
C ASP A 41 3.70 -4.19 -9.09
N ALA A 42 4.65 -4.96 -8.58
CA ALA A 42 5.65 -4.49 -7.64
C ALA A 42 6.84 -3.88 -8.39
N TRP A 43 7.29 -2.71 -7.95
CA TRP A 43 8.38 -1.98 -8.60
C TRP A 43 9.38 -1.43 -7.60
N GLN A 44 10.62 -1.29 -8.07
CA GLN A 44 11.75 -0.70 -7.37
C GLN A 44 12.44 0.28 -8.31
N ARG A 45 12.83 1.45 -7.80
CA ARG A 45 13.63 2.46 -8.52
C ARG A 45 14.91 2.71 -7.75
N ASP A 46 15.93 1.87 -7.95
CA ASP A 46 17.26 1.97 -7.31
C ASP A 46 17.22 2.58 -5.89
N LYS A 47 17.91 3.70 -5.67
CA LYS A 47 17.98 4.45 -4.41
C LYS A 47 16.76 5.35 -4.14
N HIS A 48 15.83 5.47 -5.09
CA HIS A 48 14.70 6.41 -5.04
C HIS A 48 13.42 5.79 -4.46
N GLY A 49 13.46 4.51 -4.10
CA GLY A 49 12.39 3.83 -3.38
C GLY A 49 11.63 2.78 -4.18
N SER A 50 10.47 2.40 -3.68
CA SER A 50 9.72 1.24 -4.16
C SER A 50 8.22 1.39 -3.98
N GLY A 51 7.45 0.49 -4.59
CA GLY A 51 6.01 0.49 -4.45
C GLY A 51 5.36 -0.80 -4.94
N ARG A 52 4.04 -0.87 -4.74
CA ARG A 52 3.18 -1.93 -5.26
C ARG A 52 1.95 -1.26 -5.84
N THR A 53 1.79 -1.35 -7.15
CA THR A 53 0.56 -0.98 -7.83
C THR A 53 -0.36 -2.19 -7.82
N ARG A 54 -1.61 -2.05 -7.41
CA ARG A 54 -2.58 -3.14 -7.49
C ARG A 54 -3.81 -2.69 -8.24
N VAL A 55 -4.22 -3.45 -9.25
CA VAL A 55 -5.33 -3.09 -10.14
C VAL A 55 -6.32 -4.24 -10.26
N LEU A 56 -7.61 -3.92 -10.22
CA LEU A 56 -8.71 -4.82 -10.57
C LEU A 56 -9.41 -4.23 -11.81
N VAL A 57 -9.69 -5.05 -12.82
CA VAL A 57 -10.38 -4.62 -14.05
C VAL A 57 -11.47 -5.62 -14.44
N ASN A 58 -12.55 -5.11 -15.04
CA ASN A 58 -13.68 -5.90 -15.52
C ASN A 58 -14.35 -6.75 -14.42
N GLY A 59 -14.41 -6.19 -13.20
CA GLY A 59 -15.10 -6.77 -12.05
C GLY A 59 -16.62 -6.81 -12.24
N ALA A 60 -17.32 -7.45 -11.30
CA ALA A 60 -18.78 -7.46 -11.31
C ALA A 60 -19.37 -6.19 -10.67
N VAL A 61 -18.63 -5.59 -9.72
CA VAL A 61 -19.00 -4.34 -9.05
C VAL A 61 -18.11 -3.20 -9.52
N PHE A 62 -16.80 -3.44 -9.59
CA PHE A 62 -15.84 -2.42 -10.01
C PHE A 62 -15.45 -2.63 -11.47
N GLU A 63 -15.83 -1.69 -12.35
CA GLU A 63 -15.34 -1.67 -13.73
C GLU A 63 -13.80 -1.59 -13.75
N LYS A 64 -13.23 -0.73 -12.90
CA LYS A 64 -11.79 -0.58 -12.67
C LYS A 64 -11.51 -0.05 -11.27
N GLY A 65 -10.57 -0.66 -10.56
CA GLY A 65 -10.12 -0.26 -9.23
C GLY A 65 -8.60 -0.27 -9.11
N GLY A 66 -8.05 0.61 -8.28
CA GLY A 66 -6.62 0.69 -8.02
C GLY A 66 -6.31 1.00 -6.55
N VAL A 67 -5.41 0.24 -5.94
CA VAL A 67 -4.91 0.49 -4.57
C VAL A 67 -3.39 0.46 -4.60
N ASN A 68 -2.76 1.63 -4.55
CA ASN A 68 -1.32 1.75 -4.75
C ASN A 68 -0.60 2.10 -3.44
N PHE A 69 0.53 1.44 -3.22
CA PHE A 69 1.48 1.77 -2.17
C PHE A 69 2.77 2.28 -2.80
N SER A 70 3.36 3.33 -2.22
CA SER A 70 4.66 3.86 -2.63
C SER A 70 5.43 4.35 -1.42
N HIS A 71 6.70 3.98 -1.35
CA HIS A 71 7.68 4.47 -0.40
C HIS A 71 8.87 5.00 -1.18
N VAL A 72 8.83 6.29 -1.48
CA VAL A 72 9.81 7.00 -2.30
C VAL A 72 10.73 7.85 -1.43
N MET A 73 11.96 8.00 -1.87
CA MET A 73 13.00 8.79 -1.21
C MET A 73 13.67 9.70 -2.26
N GLY A 74 14.03 10.90 -1.86
CA GLY A 74 14.77 11.87 -2.67
C GLY A 74 16.06 12.30 -1.97
N GLU A 75 16.86 13.11 -2.67
CA GLU A 75 17.97 13.88 -2.09
C GLU A 75 17.48 15.17 -1.42
#